data_AF-A0A699YPJ9-F1
#
_entry.id   AF-A0A699YPJ9-F1
#
_cell.length_a   1.000
_cell.length_b   1.000
_cell.length_c   1.000
_cell.angle_alpha   90.00
_cell.angle_beta   90.00
_cell.angle_gamma   90.00
#
_symmetry.space_group_name_H-M   'P 1'
#
loop_
_entity.id
_entity.type
_entity.pdbx_description
1 polymer ?
#
loop_
_entity_poly.entity_id
_entity_poly.type
_entity_poly.pdbx_seq_one_letter_code
_entity_poly.pdbx_strand_id
1 'polypeptide(L)'
;MRQQVYALHAHRPGFKVVPRSTSYVEDMSSALYCLAPTGGGHGKRQVLVARFGCIPVPITDYVMQPFEPELPWAEFSVPVAEADVPRLHTILADIPPQRLQAMQAALQCASRHLWWSSMWGGIFGEDGRYDAFATLMELLAARRRHPGAEPQDLMALDPEWAKFARCELGDDTELAAAALALGQQGNEAPVTSGAGGLCTYGFDDNLRKFAPTPFCDASKSGQYGIPGGAVCDGAPNIAQCPRPWQ
;
A
#
# COMPACT_ATOMS: atom_id res chain seq x y z
N MET A 1 23.18 -1.72 -9.12
CA MET A 1 22.55 -0.70 -8.26
C MET A 1 22.59 -1.00 -6.74
N ARG A 2 22.01 -2.11 -6.22
CA ARG A 2 21.99 -2.42 -4.76
C ARG A 2 23.32 -2.21 -4.01
N GLN A 3 24.43 -2.69 -4.58
CA GLN A 3 25.75 -2.57 -3.95
C GLN A 3 26.23 -1.11 -3.86
N GLN A 4 25.87 -0.27 -4.84
CA GLN A 4 26.19 1.14 -4.86
C GLN A 4 25.42 1.89 -3.77
N VAL A 5 24.12 1.60 -3.61
CA VAL A 5 23.31 2.15 -2.51
C VAL A 5 23.91 1.79 -1.15
N TYR A 6 24.30 0.52 -0.97
CA TYR A 6 24.96 0.09 0.27
C TYR A 6 26.28 0.84 0.50
N ALA A 7 27.18 0.86 -0.49
CA ALA A 7 28.49 1.49 -0.36
C ALA A 7 28.39 2.99 -0.02
N LEU A 8 27.40 3.68 -0.58
CA LEU A 8 27.24 5.13 -0.39
C LEU A 8 26.43 5.52 0.84
N HIS A 9 25.54 4.66 1.34
CA HIS A 9 24.54 5.04 2.36
C HIS A 9 24.47 4.15 3.61
N ALA A 10 25.18 3.01 3.68
CA ALA A 10 25.09 2.08 4.82
C ALA A 10 25.53 2.67 6.18
N HIS A 11 26.41 3.67 6.17
CA HIS A 11 26.94 4.30 7.38
C HIS A 11 26.39 5.69 7.62
N ARG A 12 25.29 6.07 6.95
CA ARG A 12 24.72 7.40 7.10
C ARG A 12 23.75 7.46 8.30
N PRO A 13 23.80 8.53 9.12
CA PRO A 13 22.81 8.75 10.17
C PRO A 13 21.39 8.75 9.59
N GLY A 14 20.46 8.07 10.27
CA GLY A 14 19.06 7.96 9.83
C GLY A 14 18.80 6.91 8.74
N PHE A 15 19.83 6.20 8.26
CA PHE A 15 19.68 5.14 7.25
C PHE A 15 19.96 3.76 7.87
N LYS A 16 19.09 2.79 7.56
CA LYS A 16 19.34 1.37 7.82
C LYS A 16 19.46 0.62 6.50
N VAL A 17 20.67 0.60 5.93
CA VAL A 17 20.96 -0.12 4.68
C VAL A 17 21.89 -1.29 4.99
N VAL A 18 21.31 -2.49 5.08
CA VAL A 18 22.01 -3.72 5.45
C VAL A 18 21.84 -4.79 4.36
N PRO A 19 22.82 -5.70 4.17
CA PRO A 19 22.69 -6.79 3.21
C PRO A 19 21.61 -7.80 3.63
N ARG A 20 21.38 -7.94 4.94
CA ARG A 20 20.35 -8.79 5.53
C ARG A 20 19.86 -8.14 6.83
N SER A 21 18.54 -8.17 7.04
CA SER A 21 17.94 -7.79 8.31
C SER A 21 17.34 -9.02 9.01
N THR A 22 17.57 -9.13 10.32
CA THR A 22 16.92 -10.11 11.20
C THR A 22 15.56 -9.62 11.71
N SER A 23 15.28 -8.32 11.59
CA SER A 23 14.07 -7.62 12.01
C SER A 23 13.35 -7.02 10.79
N TYR A 24 13.31 -7.75 9.66
CA TYR A 24 12.92 -7.18 8.36
C TYR A 24 11.53 -6.52 8.37
N VAL A 25 10.54 -7.14 9.01
CA VAL A 25 9.18 -6.57 9.08
C VAL A 25 9.15 -5.28 9.90
N GLU A 26 9.83 -5.26 11.04
CA GLU A 26 9.94 -4.09 11.91
C GLU A 26 10.68 -2.94 11.22
N ASP A 27 11.77 -3.26 10.50
CA ASP A 27 12.55 -2.27 9.75
C ASP A 27 11.73 -1.63 8.63
N MET A 28 10.98 -2.45 7.87
CA MET A 28 10.16 -1.94 6.78
C MET A 28 8.96 -1.17 7.31
N SER A 29 8.31 -1.63 8.40
CA SER A 29 7.16 -0.93 8.94
C SER A 29 7.57 0.39 9.59
N SER A 30 8.67 0.41 10.37
CA SER A 30 9.16 1.60 11.10
C SER A 30 9.69 2.73 10.22
N ALA A 31 10.18 2.43 9.02
CA ALA A 31 10.84 3.39 8.15
C ALA A 31 9.87 4.36 7.47
N LEU A 32 10.32 5.61 7.25
CA LEU A 32 9.58 6.59 6.44
C LEU A 32 9.71 6.28 4.94
N TYR A 33 10.93 5.99 4.51
CA TYR A 33 11.30 5.73 3.12
C TYR A 33 11.95 4.35 2.99
N CYS A 34 11.55 3.59 1.97
CA CYS A 34 12.09 2.27 1.71
C CYS A 34 12.71 2.19 0.32
N LEU A 35 14.03 2.01 0.31
CA LEU A 35 14.82 1.96 -0.91
C LEU A 35 14.51 0.69 -1.71
N ALA A 36 14.08 0.86 -2.95
CA ALA A 36 13.79 -0.20 -3.91
C ALA A 36 14.73 -0.13 -5.15
N PRO A 37 16.06 -0.28 -4.96
CA PRO A 37 16.99 -0.32 -6.07
C PRO A 37 16.89 -1.59 -6.90
N THR A 38 17.12 -1.43 -8.21
CA THR A 38 17.14 -2.55 -9.15
C THR A 38 18.19 -3.60 -8.76
N GLY A 39 17.82 -4.86 -8.97
CA GLY A 39 18.68 -6.03 -8.76
C GLY A 39 19.22 -6.54 -10.10
N GLY A 40 19.35 -7.87 -10.24
CA GLY A 40 19.59 -8.52 -11.53
C GLY A 40 18.33 -8.62 -12.41
N GLY A 41 17.29 -7.83 -12.13
CA GLY A 41 15.98 -7.86 -12.79
C GLY A 41 14.96 -7.00 -12.04
N HIS A 42 13.71 -7.00 -12.52
CA HIS A 42 12.61 -6.26 -11.92
C HIS A 42 12.41 -6.65 -10.44
N GLY A 43 12.56 -5.68 -9.55
CA GLY A 43 12.31 -5.86 -8.13
C GLY A 43 10.81 -5.89 -7.83
N LYS A 44 10.42 -6.63 -6.78
CA LYS A 44 9.09 -6.56 -6.17
C LYS A 44 9.06 -5.72 -4.89
N ARG A 45 10.19 -5.06 -4.56
CA ARG A 45 10.38 -4.42 -3.25
C ARG A 45 9.47 -3.21 -3.09
N GLN A 46 9.31 -2.41 -4.13
CA GLN A 46 8.44 -1.24 -4.14
C GLN A 46 6.97 -1.59 -3.84
N VAL A 47 6.46 -2.72 -4.35
CA VAL A 47 5.12 -3.24 -4.04
C VAL A 47 5.04 -3.71 -2.59
N LEU A 48 6.10 -4.37 -2.12
CA LEU A 48 6.18 -4.89 -0.76
C LEU A 48 6.22 -3.79 0.31
N VAL A 49 7.01 -2.76 0.09
CA VAL A 49 7.20 -1.70 1.08
C VAL A 49 5.98 -0.79 1.16
N ALA A 50 5.26 -0.61 0.05
CA ALA A 50 3.96 0.05 0.05
C ALA A 50 2.97 -0.66 0.98
N ARG A 51 2.99 -2.00 1.04
CA ARG A 51 2.15 -2.78 1.95
C ARG A 51 2.50 -2.58 3.43
N PHE A 52 3.77 -2.32 3.72
CA PHE A 52 4.24 -1.99 5.07
C PHE A 52 4.02 -0.52 5.46
N GLY A 53 3.41 0.29 4.59
CA GLY A 53 3.18 1.72 4.84
C GLY A 53 4.43 2.59 4.67
N CYS A 54 5.50 2.03 4.09
CA CYS A 54 6.75 2.73 3.88
C CYS A 54 6.81 3.30 2.46
N ILE A 55 7.12 4.59 2.33
CA ILE A 55 7.11 5.27 1.03
C ILE A 55 8.16 4.62 0.13
N PRO A 56 7.76 4.03 -1.01
CA PRO A 56 8.70 3.41 -1.93
C PRO A 56 9.65 4.47 -2.49
N VAL A 57 10.92 4.12 -2.59
CA VAL A 57 11.93 4.90 -3.33
C VAL A 57 12.48 4.02 -4.44
N PRO A 58 11.77 3.91 -5.59
CA PRO A 58 12.25 3.15 -6.74
C PRO A 58 13.53 3.78 -7.29
N ILE A 59 14.57 2.96 -7.46
CA ILE A 59 15.82 3.34 -8.14
C ILE A 59 15.99 2.33 -9.27
N THR A 60 15.22 2.54 -10.33
CA THR A 60 15.03 1.58 -11.42
C THR A 60 14.82 2.34 -12.74
N ASP A 61 15.88 2.85 -13.33
CA ASP A 61 15.79 3.57 -14.61
C ASP A 61 15.21 2.64 -15.69
N TYR A 62 14.33 3.19 -16.55
CA TYR A 62 13.69 2.48 -17.67
C TYR A 62 12.80 1.29 -17.27
N VAL A 63 12.41 1.20 -15.99
CA VAL A 63 11.49 0.17 -15.50
C VAL A 63 10.22 0.84 -14.98
N MET A 64 9.11 0.58 -15.66
CA MET A 64 7.78 0.99 -15.19
C MET A 64 7.40 0.20 -13.95
N GLN A 65 6.76 0.89 -13.02
CA GLN A 65 6.12 0.30 -11.86
C GLN A 65 4.72 -0.23 -12.24
N PRO A 66 4.12 -1.12 -11.41
CA PRO A 66 2.80 -1.65 -11.71
C PRO A 66 1.77 -0.55 -11.97
N PHE A 67 1.07 -0.69 -13.09
CA PHE A 67 0.03 0.24 -13.56
C PHE A 67 0.51 1.66 -13.90
N GLU A 68 1.82 1.91 -14.03
CA GLU A 68 2.27 3.17 -14.61
C GLU A 68 2.03 3.20 -16.14
N PRO A 69 1.71 4.38 -16.70
CA PRO A 69 1.56 5.68 -16.03
C PRO A 69 0.15 5.97 -15.49
N GLU A 70 -0.80 5.05 -15.62
CA GLU A 70 -2.21 5.30 -15.26
C GLU A 70 -2.48 5.42 -13.76
N LEU A 71 -1.70 4.71 -12.94
CA LEU A 71 -1.66 4.90 -11.49
C LEU A 71 -0.53 5.89 -11.16
N PRO A 72 -0.81 7.01 -10.47
CA PRO A 72 0.15 8.10 -10.32
C PRO A 72 1.18 7.79 -9.22
N TRP A 73 2.19 6.97 -9.54
CA TRP A 73 3.27 6.60 -8.61
C TRP A 73 3.98 7.79 -7.98
N ALA A 74 4.11 8.91 -8.70
CA ALA A 74 4.69 10.13 -8.17
C ALA A 74 3.90 10.72 -6.98
N GLU A 75 2.63 10.36 -6.79
CA GLU A 75 1.81 10.82 -5.65
C GLU A 75 2.14 10.09 -4.34
N PHE A 76 2.68 8.87 -4.38
CA PHE A 76 2.93 8.03 -3.19
C PHE A 76 4.33 7.43 -3.12
N SER A 77 5.23 7.80 -4.02
CA SER A 77 6.62 7.32 -4.06
C SER A 77 7.60 8.43 -4.42
N VAL A 78 8.89 8.15 -4.22
CA VAL A 78 9.99 9.04 -4.60
C VAL A 78 10.87 8.31 -5.61
N PRO A 79 10.57 8.36 -6.92
CA PRO A 79 11.45 7.80 -7.94
C PRO A 79 12.77 8.59 -7.94
N VAL A 80 13.90 7.87 -7.90
CA VAL A 80 15.24 8.45 -7.92
C VAL A 80 16.02 7.82 -9.05
N ALA A 81 16.57 8.65 -9.94
CA ALA A 81 17.41 8.18 -11.03
C ALA A 81 18.66 7.47 -10.50
N GLU A 82 19.13 6.45 -11.22
CA GLU A 82 20.34 5.71 -10.84
C GLU A 82 21.57 6.64 -10.68
N ALA A 83 21.66 7.66 -11.53
CA ALA A 83 22.71 8.68 -11.49
C ALA A 83 22.68 9.56 -10.23
N ASP A 84 21.51 9.72 -9.60
CA ASP A 84 21.30 10.59 -8.44
C ASP A 84 21.51 9.89 -7.10
N VAL A 85 21.79 8.58 -7.10
CA VAL A 85 22.04 7.80 -5.89
C VAL A 85 23.09 8.42 -4.96
N PRO A 86 24.20 9.03 -5.41
CA PRO A 86 25.12 9.73 -4.51
C PRO A 86 24.46 10.85 -3.66
N ARG A 87 23.42 11.49 -4.19
CA ARG A 87 22.66 12.57 -3.53
C ARG A 87 21.33 12.11 -2.95
N LEU A 88 21.05 10.80 -2.92
CA LEU A 88 19.80 10.21 -2.40
C LEU A 88 19.37 10.79 -1.05
N HIS A 89 20.29 10.87 -0.09
CA HIS A 89 20.05 11.46 1.23
C HIS A 89 19.56 12.91 1.18
N THR A 90 20.11 13.74 0.29
CA THR A 90 19.70 15.13 0.09
C THR A 90 18.30 15.18 -0.50
N ILE A 91 18.04 14.38 -1.55
CA ILE A 91 16.72 14.29 -2.19
C ILE A 91 15.63 13.93 -1.18
N LEU A 92 15.88 12.93 -0.32
CA LEU A 92 14.90 12.50 0.69
C LEU A 92 14.74 13.52 1.83
N ALA A 93 15.80 14.24 2.20
CA ALA A 93 15.77 15.26 3.24
C ALA A 93 15.09 16.56 2.79
N ASP A 94 15.15 16.88 1.50
CA ASP A 94 14.55 18.09 0.92
C ASP A 94 13.02 17.98 0.77
N ILE A 95 12.43 16.81 0.99
CA ILE A 95 10.98 16.61 0.94
C ILE A 95 10.33 17.23 2.19
N PRO A 96 9.43 18.23 2.02
CA PRO A 96 8.81 18.88 3.16
C PRO A 96 7.81 17.95 3.87
N PRO A 97 7.61 18.10 5.20
CA PRO A 97 6.70 17.25 5.98
C PRO A 97 5.28 17.16 5.42
N GLN A 98 4.75 18.24 4.86
CA GLN A 98 3.41 18.27 4.25
C GLN A 98 3.33 17.37 3.02
N ARG A 99 4.39 17.35 2.20
CA ARG A 99 4.46 16.45 1.05
C ARG A 99 4.60 15.00 1.50
N LEU A 100 5.37 14.75 2.55
CA LEU A 100 5.50 13.42 3.15
C LEU A 100 4.14 12.88 3.63
N GLN A 101 3.35 13.70 4.33
CA GLN A 101 2.00 13.33 4.79
C GLN A 101 1.05 13.05 3.62
N ALA A 102 1.08 13.88 2.57
CA ALA A 102 0.28 13.66 1.37
C ALA A 102 0.65 12.34 0.67
N MET A 103 1.95 12.02 0.57
CA MET A 103 2.39 10.73 0.03
C MET A 103 1.93 9.55 0.88
N GLN A 104 1.96 9.67 2.21
CA GLN A 104 1.47 8.61 3.11
C GLN A 104 -0.04 8.39 2.98
N ALA A 105 -0.82 9.46 2.84
CA ALA A 105 -2.26 9.36 2.59
C ALA A 105 -2.54 8.67 1.24
N ALA A 106 -1.86 9.07 0.17
CA ALA A 106 -1.99 8.43 -1.13
C ALA A 106 -1.52 6.96 -1.12
N LEU A 107 -0.47 6.64 -0.34
CA LEU A 107 0.07 5.29 -0.20
C LEU A 107 -0.95 4.31 0.37
N GLN A 108 -1.86 4.77 1.25
CA GLN A 108 -2.91 3.93 1.81
C GLN A 108 -3.75 3.28 0.70
N CYS A 109 -4.25 4.09 -0.22
CA CYS A 109 -5.03 3.61 -1.36
C CYS A 109 -4.13 2.83 -2.33
N ALA A 110 -2.99 3.39 -2.72
CA ALA A 110 -2.07 2.75 -3.66
C ALA A 110 -1.65 1.34 -3.22
N SER A 111 -1.44 1.12 -1.92
CA SER A 111 -1.05 -0.20 -1.39
C SER A 111 -2.09 -1.31 -1.67
N ARG A 112 -3.37 -0.95 -1.83
CA ARG A 112 -4.45 -1.88 -2.15
C ARG A 112 -4.35 -2.32 -3.61
N HIS A 113 -4.18 -1.34 -4.51
CA HIS A 113 -4.06 -1.56 -5.95
C HIS A 113 -2.88 -2.46 -6.33
N LEU A 114 -1.84 -2.54 -5.50
CA LEU A 114 -0.62 -3.30 -5.82
C LEU A 114 -0.66 -4.77 -5.39
N TRP A 115 -1.73 -5.23 -4.73
CA TRP A 115 -1.85 -6.58 -4.17
C TRP A 115 -3.14 -7.26 -4.56
N TRP A 116 -3.07 -8.54 -4.89
CA TRP A 116 -4.24 -9.37 -5.14
C TRP A 116 -4.89 -9.77 -3.82
N SER A 117 -6.22 -9.64 -3.72
CA SER A 117 -6.94 -10.28 -2.64
C SER A 117 -6.84 -11.79 -2.80
N SER A 118 -6.55 -12.47 -1.69
CA SER A 118 -6.54 -13.92 -1.66
C SER A 118 -7.95 -14.46 -1.36
N MET A 119 -8.17 -15.75 -1.57
CA MET A 119 -9.40 -16.43 -1.12
C MET A 119 -9.72 -16.14 0.36
N TRP A 120 -8.68 -16.00 1.18
CA TRP A 120 -8.80 -15.67 2.59
C TRP A 120 -9.21 -14.21 2.83
N GLY A 121 -8.78 -13.29 1.95
CA GLY A 121 -9.20 -11.88 2.02
C GLY A 121 -10.73 -11.76 2.02
N GLY A 122 -11.40 -12.39 1.06
CA GLY A 122 -12.87 -12.42 0.99
C GLY A 122 -13.54 -13.03 2.22
N ILE A 123 -12.96 -14.08 2.79
CA ILE A 123 -13.47 -14.71 4.02
C ILE A 123 -13.33 -13.78 5.23
N PHE A 124 -12.30 -12.94 5.27
CA PHE A 124 -12.03 -12.00 6.36
C PHE A 124 -12.50 -10.56 6.07
N GLY A 125 -13.42 -10.39 5.12
CA GLY A 125 -14.08 -9.11 4.86
C GLY A 125 -13.30 -8.13 3.97
N GLU A 126 -12.24 -8.56 3.28
CA GLU A 126 -11.75 -7.82 2.12
C GLU A 126 -12.69 -8.08 0.93
N ASP A 127 -13.32 -7.03 0.42
CA ASP A 127 -14.16 -7.11 -0.78
C ASP A 127 -13.37 -7.13 -2.09
N GLY A 128 -12.05 -6.94 -2.03
CA GLY A 128 -11.17 -6.88 -3.21
C GLY A 128 -11.44 -5.67 -4.11
N ARG A 129 -12.26 -4.70 -3.68
CA ARG A 129 -12.77 -3.64 -4.57
C ARG A 129 -11.69 -2.75 -5.18
N TYR A 130 -10.53 -2.64 -4.53
CA TYR A 130 -9.36 -1.88 -5.03
C TYR A 130 -8.11 -2.75 -5.07
N ASP A 131 -8.25 -4.07 -5.19
CA ASP A 131 -7.10 -4.97 -5.29
C ASP A 131 -6.45 -4.88 -6.69
N ALA A 132 -5.34 -5.59 -6.89
CA ALA A 132 -4.63 -5.59 -8.17
C ALA A 132 -5.45 -6.17 -9.33
N PHE A 133 -6.38 -7.10 -9.06
CA PHE A 133 -7.26 -7.63 -10.09
C PHE A 133 -8.29 -6.59 -10.53
N ALA A 134 -9.01 -6.01 -9.57
CA ALA A 134 -9.96 -4.94 -9.80
C ALA A 134 -9.30 -3.76 -10.52
N THR A 135 -8.07 -3.41 -10.11
CA THR A 135 -7.28 -2.36 -10.78
C THR A 135 -7.00 -2.67 -12.23
N LEU A 136 -6.59 -3.89 -12.55
CA LEU A 136 -6.39 -4.32 -13.93
C LEU A 136 -7.70 -4.25 -14.73
N MET A 137 -8.80 -4.71 -14.15
CA MET A 137 -10.10 -4.74 -14.81
C MET A 137 -10.64 -3.32 -15.09
N GLU A 138 -10.55 -2.42 -14.11
CA GLU A 138 -10.98 -1.03 -14.24
C GLU A 138 -10.10 -0.26 -15.23
N LEU A 139 -8.79 -0.51 -15.22
CA LEU A 139 -7.88 0.06 -16.20
C LEU A 139 -8.24 -0.38 -17.64
N LEU A 140 -8.53 -1.67 -17.84
CA LEU A 140 -8.97 -2.19 -19.13
C LEU A 140 -10.34 -1.62 -19.54
N ALA A 141 -11.26 -1.43 -18.60
CA ALA A 141 -12.55 -0.82 -18.83
C ALA A 141 -12.40 0.66 -19.24
N ALA A 142 -11.53 1.42 -18.57
CA ALA A 142 -11.21 2.80 -18.89
C ALA A 142 -10.59 2.93 -20.30
N ARG A 143 -9.59 2.09 -20.61
CA ARG A 143 -9.00 2.01 -21.96
C ARG A 143 -10.03 1.66 -23.05
N ARG A 144 -11.02 0.82 -22.72
CA ARG A 144 -12.12 0.49 -23.64
C ARG A 144 -13.08 1.67 -23.84
N ARG A 145 -13.35 2.47 -22.80
CA ARG A 145 -14.18 3.68 -22.87
C ARG A 145 -13.48 4.82 -23.63
N HIS A 146 -12.15 4.87 -23.58
CA HIS A 146 -11.31 5.89 -24.21
C HIS A 146 -10.34 5.29 -25.26
N PRO A 147 -10.85 4.76 -26.39
CA PRO A 147 -10.00 4.15 -27.41
C PRO A 147 -9.08 5.21 -28.04
N GLY A 148 -7.76 4.94 -28.04
CA GLY A 148 -6.75 5.84 -28.60
C GLY A 148 -6.28 6.95 -27.65
N ALA A 149 -6.76 6.99 -26.41
CA ALA A 149 -6.17 7.82 -25.38
C ALA A 149 -4.75 7.31 -25.04
N GLU A 150 -3.83 8.25 -24.85
CA GLU A 150 -2.51 7.91 -24.32
C GLU A 150 -2.64 7.48 -22.85
N PRO A 151 -1.88 6.48 -22.38
CA PRO A 151 -1.96 5.97 -21.01
C PRO A 151 -1.91 7.07 -19.94
N GLN A 152 -0.98 8.02 -20.05
CA GLN A 152 -0.79 9.10 -19.08
C GLN A 152 -2.00 10.05 -18.96
N ASP A 153 -2.87 10.09 -19.96
CA ASP A 153 -4.02 11.01 -20.00
C ASP A 153 -5.28 10.39 -19.38
N LEU A 154 -5.29 9.07 -19.12
CA LEU A 154 -6.48 8.37 -18.62
C LEU A 154 -7.01 8.93 -17.29
N MET A 155 -6.12 9.35 -16.39
CA MET A 155 -6.50 10.01 -15.13
C MET A 155 -7.30 11.31 -15.34
N ALA A 156 -7.05 12.03 -16.44
CA ALA A 156 -7.75 13.27 -16.75
C ALA A 156 -9.01 13.04 -17.60
N LEU A 157 -8.98 12.03 -18.47
CA LEU A 157 -10.04 11.74 -19.44
C LEU A 157 -11.19 10.91 -18.84
N ASP A 158 -10.91 10.08 -17.84
CA ASP A 158 -11.86 9.12 -17.26
C ASP A 158 -12.10 9.41 -15.77
N PRO A 159 -13.17 10.15 -15.42
CA PRO A 159 -13.46 10.50 -14.02
C PRO A 159 -13.75 9.29 -13.12
N GLU A 160 -14.20 8.18 -13.70
CA GLU A 160 -14.50 6.95 -12.97
C GLU A 160 -13.20 6.22 -12.60
N TRP A 161 -12.26 6.11 -13.56
CA TRP A 161 -10.91 5.64 -13.29
C TRP A 161 -10.21 6.53 -12.26
N ALA A 162 -10.32 7.85 -12.39
CA ALA A 162 -9.69 8.80 -11.47
C ALA A 162 -10.18 8.61 -10.02
N LYS A 163 -11.49 8.40 -9.84
CA LYS A 163 -12.07 8.08 -8.53
C LYS A 163 -11.63 6.71 -8.04
N PHE A 164 -11.64 5.69 -8.90
CA PHE A 164 -11.19 4.33 -8.55
C PHE A 164 -9.75 4.32 -8.07
N ALA A 165 -8.83 4.93 -8.83
CA ALA A 165 -7.40 4.96 -8.55
C ALA A 165 -7.04 5.73 -7.26
N ARG A 166 -7.96 6.57 -6.76
CA ARG A 166 -7.86 7.29 -5.48
C ARG A 166 -8.69 6.67 -4.35
N CYS A 167 -9.34 5.54 -4.60
CA CYS A 167 -10.25 4.87 -3.69
C CYS A 167 -11.48 5.72 -3.29
N GLU A 168 -11.93 6.60 -4.19
CA GLU A 168 -13.02 7.57 -3.99
C GLU A 168 -14.35 7.15 -4.66
N LEU A 169 -14.51 5.88 -5.04
CA LEU A 169 -15.78 5.40 -5.60
C LEU A 169 -16.84 5.29 -4.50
N GLY A 170 -17.58 6.39 -4.28
CA GLY A 170 -18.79 6.48 -3.47
C GLY A 170 -18.58 6.16 -1.99
N ASP A 171 -18.92 7.11 -1.11
CA ASP A 171 -19.11 6.81 0.31
C ASP A 171 -20.05 5.60 0.43
N ASP A 172 -19.70 4.66 1.32
CA ASP A 172 -20.39 3.39 1.59
C ASP A 172 -21.93 3.53 1.74
N THR A 173 -22.44 4.75 1.92
CA THR A 173 -23.85 5.13 1.87
C THR A 173 -24.64 4.68 0.62
N GLU A 174 -24.12 4.79 -0.61
CA GLU A 174 -24.91 4.41 -1.80
C GLU A 174 -24.93 2.89 -2.03
N LEU A 175 -23.82 2.20 -1.75
CA LEU A 175 -23.75 0.74 -1.82
C LEU A 175 -24.53 0.08 -0.67
N ALA A 176 -24.47 0.66 0.53
CA ALA A 176 -25.30 0.24 1.66
C ALA A 176 -26.78 0.51 1.39
N ALA A 177 -27.14 1.64 0.76
CA ALA A 177 -28.51 1.93 0.35
C ALA A 177 -29.01 0.96 -0.74
N ALA A 178 -28.15 0.60 -1.70
CA ALA A 178 -28.46 -0.40 -2.72
C ALA A 178 -28.58 -1.82 -2.14
N ALA A 179 -27.74 -2.18 -1.17
CA ALA A 179 -27.81 -3.44 -0.44
C ALA A 179 -29.08 -3.53 0.43
N LEU A 180 -29.49 -2.43 1.07
CA LEU A 180 -30.76 -2.30 1.79
C LEU A 180 -31.97 -2.42 0.84
N ALA A 181 -31.85 -1.94 -0.41
CA ALA A 181 -32.93 -1.98 -1.38
C ALA A 181 -33.16 -3.37 -2.02
N LEU A 182 -32.18 -4.29 -1.96
CA LEU A 182 -32.28 -5.63 -2.58
C LEU A 182 -32.80 -6.73 -1.64
N GLY A 183 -32.94 -6.47 -0.33
CA GLY A 183 -33.85 -7.14 0.61
C GLY A 183 -33.52 -8.57 1.12
N GLN A 184 -33.66 -8.78 2.45
CA GLN A 184 -34.37 -9.87 3.16
C GLN A 184 -34.20 -9.69 4.69
N GLN A 185 -35.23 -9.32 5.46
CA GLN A 185 -36.18 -10.20 6.17
C GLN A 185 -35.59 -11.31 7.07
N GLY A 186 -34.44 -11.07 7.71
CA GLY A 186 -34.01 -11.81 8.89
C GLY A 186 -34.13 -10.93 10.14
N ASN A 187 -34.74 -11.43 11.21
CA ASN A 187 -34.90 -10.73 12.50
C ASN A 187 -33.59 -10.75 13.32
N GLU A 188 -32.45 -10.62 12.65
CA GLU A 188 -31.17 -10.27 13.27
C GLU A 188 -30.92 -8.81 12.93
N ALA A 189 -30.68 -7.99 13.96
CA ALA A 189 -30.26 -6.62 13.74
C ALA A 189 -29.10 -6.64 12.74
N PRO A 190 -29.13 -5.84 11.66
CA PRO A 190 -27.95 -5.70 10.83
C PRO A 190 -26.85 -5.29 11.78
N VAL A 191 -25.76 -6.06 11.79
CA VAL A 191 -24.52 -5.64 12.43
C VAL A 191 -24.15 -4.36 11.70
N THR A 192 -24.59 -3.25 12.28
CA THR A 192 -24.07 -1.92 11.99
C THR A 192 -22.67 -1.98 12.58
N SER A 193 -21.75 -2.59 11.84
CA SER A 193 -20.33 -2.37 12.02
C SER A 193 -20.13 -0.89 11.69
N GLY A 194 -20.28 -0.06 12.72
CA GLY A 194 -19.71 1.27 12.71
C GLY A 194 -18.26 1.11 12.29
N ALA A 195 -17.92 1.68 11.14
CA ALA A 195 -16.65 1.56 10.45
C ALA A 195 -16.25 0.11 10.08
N GLY A 196 -16.01 -0.11 8.78
CA GLY A 196 -15.40 -1.34 8.28
C GLY A 196 -14.03 -1.57 8.92
N GLY A 197 -14.00 -2.39 9.97
CA GLY A 197 -12.76 -2.89 10.55
C GLY A 197 -12.16 -3.97 9.65
N LEU A 198 -11.47 -3.56 8.60
CA LEU A 198 -10.53 -4.44 7.90
C LEU A 198 -9.49 -4.93 8.93
N CYS A 199 -9.16 -6.22 8.90
CA CYS A 199 -8.15 -6.81 9.79
C CYS A 199 -6.79 -6.15 9.55
N THR A 200 -6.28 -5.45 10.56
CA THR A 200 -5.04 -4.68 10.46
C THR A 200 -4.14 -4.92 11.66
N TYR A 201 -2.84 -4.66 11.48
CA TYR A 201 -1.81 -4.90 12.49
C TYR A 201 -2.00 -3.97 13.70
N GLY A 202 -2.40 -4.52 14.85
CA GLY A 202 -2.38 -3.90 16.18
C GLY A 202 -1.65 -4.79 17.20
N PHE A 203 -1.44 -4.36 18.45
CA PHE A 203 -0.53 -4.99 19.44
C PHE A 203 -1.27 -5.59 20.65
N ASP A 204 -0.78 -6.72 21.17
CA ASP A 204 -1.07 -7.28 22.51
C ASP A 204 0.28 -7.59 23.19
N ASP A 205 0.41 -7.20 24.46
CA ASP A 205 1.64 -7.25 25.26
C ASP A 205 2.23 -8.65 25.48
N ASN A 206 1.47 -9.72 25.27
CA ASN A 206 1.91 -11.08 25.60
C ASN A 206 2.63 -11.85 24.47
N LEU A 207 2.74 -11.29 23.26
CA LEU A 207 3.25 -12.01 22.06
C LEU A 207 4.69 -11.67 21.63
N ARG A 208 5.50 -11.09 22.54
CA ARG A 208 6.86 -10.56 22.32
C ARG A 208 7.96 -11.48 21.74
N LYS A 209 7.73 -12.76 21.42
CA LYS A 209 8.86 -13.68 21.13
C LYS A 209 9.03 -14.21 19.70
N PHE A 210 8.05 -14.16 18.79
CA PHE A 210 8.18 -14.99 17.56
C PHE A 210 7.67 -14.39 16.23
N ALA A 211 7.71 -13.06 16.06
CA ALA A 211 7.41 -12.36 14.79
C ALA A 211 5.90 -12.14 14.49
N PRO A 212 5.56 -11.18 13.60
CA PRO A 212 4.21 -10.64 13.47
C PRO A 212 3.35 -11.51 12.56
N THR A 213 2.27 -12.04 13.11
CA THR A 213 1.18 -12.70 12.39
C THR A 213 -0.16 -12.16 12.90
N PRO A 214 -1.20 -12.16 12.05
CA PRO A 214 -2.32 -11.22 12.05
C PRO A 214 -3.28 -11.34 13.24
N PHE A 215 -3.99 -10.25 13.55
CA PHE A 215 -5.12 -10.18 14.46
C PHE A 215 -6.38 -10.87 13.87
N CYS A 216 -6.27 -12.16 13.58
CA CYS A 216 -7.42 -13.06 13.46
C CYS A 216 -7.26 -14.12 14.54
N ASP A 217 -8.35 -14.54 15.19
CA ASP A 217 -8.36 -15.68 16.11
C ASP A 217 -7.70 -16.91 15.44
N ALA A 218 -6.45 -17.18 15.80
CA ALA A 218 -5.60 -18.19 15.18
C ALA A 218 -6.06 -19.62 15.53
N SER A 219 -6.98 -19.78 16.50
CA SER A 219 -7.60 -21.08 16.80
C SER A 219 -8.60 -21.52 15.72
N LYS A 220 -9.06 -20.57 14.88
CA LYS A 220 -10.07 -20.81 13.82
C LYS A 220 -9.52 -20.74 12.39
N SER A 221 -8.36 -20.12 12.19
CA SER A 221 -7.81 -19.83 10.87
C SER A 221 -6.48 -20.55 10.66
N GLY A 222 -6.56 -21.81 10.23
CA GLY A 222 -5.39 -22.63 9.95
C GLY A 222 -4.48 -22.01 8.86
N GLN A 223 -3.18 -21.96 9.16
CA GLN A 223 -1.98 -21.98 8.28
C GLN A 223 -1.90 -21.23 6.92
N TYR A 224 -2.89 -20.45 6.47
CA TYR A 224 -2.88 -19.92 5.10
C TYR A 224 -2.97 -18.39 5.00
N GLY A 225 -1.90 -17.79 4.44
CA GLY A 225 -1.90 -16.48 3.76
C GLY A 225 -2.03 -15.24 4.64
N ILE A 226 -1.51 -14.10 4.16
CA ILE A 226 -1.58 -12.79 4.84
C ILE A 226 -2.65 -11.94 4.13
N PRO A 227 -3.84 -11.73 4.72
CA PRO A 227 -4.80 -10.71 4.31
C PRO A 227 -4.55 -9.36 5.04
N GLY A 228 -4.91 -8.24 4.41
CA GLY A 228 -4.89 -6.84 4.93
C GLY A 228 -3.47 -6.27 5.10
N GLY A 229 -3.06 -5.06 4.76
CA GLY A 229 -3.73 -3.78 4.64
C GLY A 229 -3.44 -3.10 5.97
N ALA A 230 -2.56 -2.10 6.03
CA ALA A 230 -2.40 -1.32 7.26
C ALA A 230 -3.54 -0.29 7.30
N VAL A 231 -4.41 -0.42 8.29
CA VAL A 231 -5.41 0.57 8.69
C VAL A 231 -5.02 0.94 10.09
N CYS A 232 -4.89 2.23 10.32
CA CYS A 232 -4.41 2.77 11.56
C CYS A 232 -5.60 3.40 12.25
N ASP A 233 -6.33 2.56 12.98
CA ASP A 233 -7.50 3.01 13.72
C ASP A 233 -7.10 4.07 14.76
N GLY A 234 -7.80 5.20 14.76
CA GLY A 234 -7.53 6.35 15.64
C GLY A 234 -6.24 7.15 15.37
N ALA A 235 -5.39 6.76 14.41
CA ALA A 235 -4.18 7.51 14.08
C ALA A 235 -4.46 8.56 12.99
N PRO A 236 -4.00 9.81 13.13
CA PRO A 236 -4.25 10.84 12.12
C PRO A 236 -3.46 10.61 10.81
N ASN A 237 -2.50 9.67 10.79
CA ASN A 237 -1.82 9.18 9.58
C ASN A 237 -1.06 7.86 9.86
N ILE A 238 -0.59 7.22 8.79
CA ILE A 238 0.15 5.94 8.82
C ILE A 238 1.48 6.01 9.62
N ALA A 239 2.10 7.19 9.77
CA ALA A 239 3.32 7.31 10.57
C ALA A 239 3.06 7.18 12.08
N GLN A 240 1.82 7.42 12.51
CA GLN A 240 1.40 7.45 13.91
C GLN A 240 0.59 6.22 14.33
N CYS A 241 0.54 5.18 13.47
CA CYS A 241 -0.02 3.90 13.89
C CYS A 241 0.77 3.39 15.09
N PRO A 242 0.11 2.85 16.13
CA PRO A 242 0.76 2.18 17.23
C PRO A 242 1.79 1.19 16.68
N ARG A 243 3.06 1.45 16.98
CA ARG A 243 4.15 0.61 16.54
C ARG A 243 4.32 -0.53 17.55
N PRO A 244 4.60 -1.77 17.13
CA PRO A 244 4.75 -2.92 18.03
C PRO A 244 5.94 -2.85 19.02
N TRP A 245 6.57 -1.68 19.18
CA TRP A 245 7.68 -1.43 20.10
C TRP A 245 7.47 -0.16 20.95
N GLN A 246 6.27 0.44 20.92
CA GLN A 246 5.83 1.51 21.83
C GLN A 246 4.79 0.95 22.80
#